data_AF-A0A816DF79-F1
#
_entry.id   AF-A0A816DF79-F1
#
_cell.length_a   1.000
_cell.length_b   1.000
_cell.length_c   1.000
_cell.angle_alpha   90.00
_cell.angle_beta   90.00
_cell.angle_gamma   90.00
#
_symmetry.space_group_name_H-M   'P 1'
#
loop_
_entity.id
_entity.type
_entity.pdbx_description
1 polymer ?
#
loop_
_entity_poly.entity_id
_entity_poly.type
_entity_poly.pdbx_seq_one_letter_code
_entity_poly.pdbx_strand_id
1 'polypeptide(L)'
;MQEDDKTTLSYPFALMLNSQTGRLNHDMNILIDQYTMLPEEQRRKYKTAGLSWGISTLFPRAKYDQLLLCSRYIVFLFTLDDYYCSFSFEEINSIFNDFEQILNGRQMPIENDPTQKQLFQLRHELLPQ
;
A
#
# COMPACT_ATOMS: atom_id res chain seq x y z
N MET A 1 11.10 16.16 -32.10
CA MET A 1 11.17 15.34 -30.88
C MET A 1 11.56 13.94 -31.32
N GLN A 2 12.77 13.52 -30.96
CA GLN A 2 13.21 12.14 -31.16
C GLN A 2 12.39 11.23 -30.24
N GLU A 3 11.75 10.21 -30.81
CA GLU A 3 11.25 9.08 -30.04
C GLU A 3 12.48 8.36 -29.45
N ASP A 4 12.59 8.34 -28.13
CA ASP A 4 13.59 7.52 -27.45
C ASP A 4 13.41 6.07 -27.88
N ASP A 5 14.50 5.50 -28.39
CA ASP A 5 14.66 4.10 -28.73
C ASP A 5 14.39 3.26 -27.47
N LYS A 6 13.18 2.66 -27.40
CA LYS A 6 12.78 1.80 -26.27
C LYS A 6 13.65 0.55 -26.28
N THR A 7 14.79 0.64 -25.60
CA THR A 7 15.62 -0.50 -25.25
C THR A 7 14.75 -1.47 -24.45
N THR A 8 14.42 -2.61 -25.05
CA THR A 8 13.61 -3.64 -24.39
C THR A 8 14.45 -4.25 -23.28
N LEU A 9 14.04 -4.04 -22.03
CA LEU A 9 14.66 -4.69 -20.87
C LEU A 9 14.37 -6.20 -20.95
N SER A 10 15.44 -7.00 -21.03
CA SER A 10 15.35 -8.47 -21.03
C SER A 10 15.77 -9.01 -19.67
N TYR A 11 14.92 -9.85 -19.09
CA TYR A 11 15.16 -10.48 -17.79
C TYR A 11 15.37 -12.00 -17.97
N PRO A 12 16.35 -12.61 -17.28
CA PRO A 12 16.67 -14.03 -17.44
C PRO A 12 15.69 -14.95 -16.66
N PHE A 13 14.50 -14.47 -16.34
CA PHE A 13 13.50 -15.20 -15.57
C PHE A 13 12.11 -15.01 -16.18
N ALA A 14 11.28 -16.05 -16.08
CA ALA A 14 9.91 -16.00 -16.54
C ALA A 14 9.04 -15.13 -15.61
N LEU A 15 8.06 -14.44 -16.19
CA LEU A 15 7.02 -13.79 -15.42
C LEU A 15 6.23 -14.85 -14.64
N MET A 16 6.18 -14.68 -13.32
CA MET A 16 5.32 -15.46 -12.45
C MET A 16 4.16 -14.58 -11.99
N LEU A 17 2.95 -15.14 -11.96
CA LEU A 17 1.75 -14.43 -11.53
C LEU A 17 0.95 -15.32 -10.57
N ASN A 18 0.47 -14.76 -9.47
CA ASN A 18 -0.38 -15.49 -8.55
C ASN A 18 -1.72 -15.86 -9.20
N SER A 19 -2.17 -17.10 -9.04
CA SER A 19 -3.45 -17.59 -9.57
C SER A 19 -4.68 -16.81 -9.08
N GLN A 20 -4.57 -16.11 -7.96
CA GLN A 20 -5.66 -15.36 -7.33
C GLN A 20 -5.70 -13.87 -7.73
N THR A 21 -4.91 -13.44 -8.73
CA THR A 21 -4.79 -12.02 -9.14
C THR A 21 -6.15 -11.36 -9.40
N GLY A 22 -7.07 -12.06 -10.07
CA GLY A 22 -8.40 -11.52 -10.36
C GLY A 22 -9.22 -11.24 -9.09
N ARG A 23 -9.18 -12.17 -8.13
CA ARG A 23 -9.81 -11.99 -6.82
C ARG A 23 -9.14 -10.87 -6.03
N LEU A 24 -7.81 -10.82 -6.04
CA LEU A 24 -7.03 -9.78 -5.38
C LEU A 24 -7.41 -8.39 -5.90
N ASN A 25 -7.60 -8.24 -7.21
CA ASN A 25 -7.97 -6.96 -7.82
C ASN A 25 -9.32 -6.42 -7.30
N HIS A 26 -10.31 -7.30 -7.12
CA HIS A 26 -11.59 -6.93 -6.54
C HIS A 26 -11.43 -6.46 -5.09
N ASP A 27 -10.79 -7.26 -4.25
CA ASP A 27 -10.64 -6.97 -2.82
C ASP A 27 -9.74 -5.74 -2.58
N MET A 28 -8.74 -5.51 -3.43
CA MET A 28 -7.93 -4.29 -3.40
C MET A 28 -8.72 -3.03 -3.71
N ASN A 29 -9.69 -3.09 -4.64
CA ASN A 29 -10.52 -1.93 -4.92
C ASN A 29 -11.38 -1.55 -3.70
N ILE A 30 -11.92 -2.54 -2.99
CA ILE A 30 -12.66 -2.34 -1.73
C ILE A 30 -11.74 -1.79 -0.64
N LEU A 31 -10.53 -2.34 -0.53
CA LEU A 31 -9.51 -1.85 0.40
C LEU A 31 -9.17 -0.38 0.15
N ILE A 32 -8.94 0.02 -1.11
CA ILE A 32 -8.61 1.40 -1.48
C ILE A 32 -9.72 2.38 -1.06
N ASP A 33 -10.99 1.95 -1.09
CA ASP A 33 -12.11 2.79 -0.64
C ASP A 33 -12.08 3.10 0.86
N GLN A 34 -11.35 2.32 1.67
CA GLN A 34 -11.16 2.57 3.11
C GLN A 34 -10.22 3.75 3.39
N TYR A 35 -9.43 4.18 2.39
CA TYR A 35 -8.50 5.31 2.49
C TYR A 35 -9.22 6.62 2.17
N THR A 36 -10.17 6.99 3.03
CA THR A 36 -11.04 8.16 2.84
C THR A 36 -10.31 9.50 2.91
N MET A 37 -9.09 9.53 3.47
CA MET A 37 -8.24 10.72 3.50
C MET A 37 -7.67 11.12 2.14
N LEU A 38 -7.59 10.17 1.20
CA LEU A 38 -7.20 10.46 -0.16
C LEU A 38 -8.35 11.14 -0.92
N PRO A 39 -8.08 12.05 -1.87
CA PRO A 39 -9.09 12.51 -2.81
C PRO A 39 -9.66 11.35 -3.64
N GLU A 40 -10.93 11.45 -4.05
CA GLU A 40 -11.57 10.42 -4.89
C GLU A 40 -10.79 10.16 -6.18
N GLU A 41 -10.26 11.21 -6.79
CA GLU A 41 -9.42 11.10 -7.99
C GLU A 41 -8.17 10.24 -7.75
N GLN A 42 -7.53 10.39 -6.58
CA GLN A 42 -6.34 9.61 -6.21
C GLN A 42 -6.70 8.14 -5.97
N ARG A 43 -7.80 7.88 -5.26
CA ARG A 43 -8.31 6.50 -5.10
C ARG A 43 -8.63 5.86 -6.45
N ARG A 44 -9.23 6.60 -7.39
CA ARG A 44 -9.48 6.10 -8.75
C ARG A 44 -8.19 5.77 -9.49
N LYS A 45 -7.15 6.61 -9.37
CA LYS A 45 -5.82 6.33 -9.94
C LYS A 45 -5.26 5.02 -9.40
N TYR A 46 -5.29 4.79 -8.09
CA TYR A 46 -4.80 3.56 -7.46
C TYR A 46 -5.48 2.31 -8.00
N LYS A 47 -6.82 2.34 -8.13
CA LYS A 47 -7.61 1.22 -8.68
C LYS A 47 -7.24 0.87 -10.12
N THR A 48 -6.75 1.84 -10.89
CA THR A 48 -6.32 1.65 -12.29
C THR A 48 -4.81 1.46 -12.46
N ALA A 49 -4.01 1.64 -11.41
CA ALA A 49 -2.54 1.63 -11.48
C ALA A 49 -1.93 0.23 -11.61
N GLY A 50 -2.74 -0.83 -11.64
CA GLY A 50 -2.25 -2.21 -11.77
C GLY A 50 -1.54 -2.75 -10.52
N LEU A 51 -1.79 -2.16 -9.34
CA LEU A 51 -1.16 -2.58 -8.08
C LEU A 51 -1.38 -4.06 -7.78
N SER A 52 -2.59 -4.58 -8.01
CA SER A 52 -2.94 -5.99 -7.83
C SER A 52 -2.10 -6.93 -8.70
N TRP A 53 -1.80 -6.52 -9.94
CA TRP A 53 -0.91 -7.26 -10.82
C TRP A 53 0.53 -7.21 -10.31
N GLY A 54 1.04 -6.03 -9.96
CA GLY A 54 2.39 -5.87 -9.40
C GLY A 54 2.60 -6.69 -8.13
N ILE A 55 1.66 -6.68 -7.19
CA ILE A 55 1.73 -7.50 -5.96
C ILE A 55 1.69 -9.00 -6.30
N SER A 56 0.86 -9.38 -7.27
CA SER A 56 0.75 -10.78 -7.69
C SER A 56 1.99 -11.32 -8.40
N THR A 57 2.83 -10.44 -8.98
CA THR A 57 4.13 -10.80 -9.55
C THR A 57 5.26 -10.76 -8.55
N LEU A 58 5.19 -9.89 -7.53
CA LEU A 58 6.11 -9.88 -6.39
C LEU A 58 5.93 -11.10 -5.47
N PHE A 59 4.67 -11.55 -5.28
CA PHE A 59 4.33 -12.66 -4.38
C PHE A 59 3.55 -13.78 -5.10
N PRO A 60 4.12 -14.39 -6.15
CA PRO A 60 3.39 -15.31 -7.04
C PRO A 60 2.97 -16.63 -6.37
N ARG A 61 3.58 -16.95 -5.22
CA ARG A 61 3.32 -18.19 -4.46
C ARG A 61 2.69 -17.95 -3.09
N ALA A 62 2.39 -16.70 -2.73
CA ALA A 62 1.76 -16.39 -1.45
C ALA A 62 0.33 -16.95 -1.39
N LYS A 63 -0.07 -17.40 -0.19
CA LYS A 63 -1.48 -17.73 0.08
C LYS A 63 -2.33 -16.47 -0.05
N TYR A 64 -3.62 -16.64 -0.30
CA TYR A 64 -4.51 -15.52 -0.52
C TYR A 64 -4.53 -14.52 0.66
N ASP A 65 -4.61 -15.03 1.90
CA ASP A 65 -4.62 -14.15 3.07
C ASP A 65 -3.32 -13.35 3.19
N GLN A 66 -2.18 -13.96 2.85
CA GLN A 66 -0.88 -13.27 2.82
C GLN A 66 -0.83 -12.22 1.71
N LEU A 67 -1.37 -12.52 0.53
CA LEU A 67 -1.47 -11.55 -0.57
C LEU A 67 -2.31 -10.33 -0.17
N LEU A 68 -3.43 -10.56 0.51
CA LEU A 68 -4.31 -9.47 0.95
C LEU A 68 -3.60 -8.58 1.98
N LEU A 69 -2.88 -9.18 2.94
CA LEU A 69 -2.04 -8.46 3.90
C LEU A 69 -0.94 -7.64 3.21
N CYS A 70 -0.20 -8.25 2.28
CA CYS A 70 0.79 -7.54 1.47
C CYS A 70 0.17 -6.39 0.68
N SER A 71 -1.05 -6.57 0.18
CA SER A 71 -1.77 -5.53 -0.56
C SER A 71 -2.15 -4.36 0.32
N ARG A 72 -2.63 -4.60 1.55
CA ARG A 72 -2.87 -3.52 2.52
C ARG A 72 -1.60 -2.76 2.84
N TYR A 73 -0.49 -3.48 3.06
CA TYR A 73 0.79 -2.83 3.32
C TYR A 73 1.25 -1.95 2.15
N ILE A 74 1.18 -2.46 0.92
CA ILE A 74 1.58 -1.71 -0.26
C ILE A 74 0.69 -0.48 -0.47
N VAL A 75 -0.64 -0.61 -0.38
CA VAL A 75 -1.55 0.55 -0.51
C VAL A 75 -1.28 1.58 0.59
N PHE A 76 -0.97 1.13 1.81
CA PHE A 76 -0.56 2.01 2.90
C PHE A 76 0.73 2.77 2.55
N LEU A 77 1.77 2.10 2.04
CA LEU A 77 3.03 2.75 1.65
C LEU A 77 2.84 3.80 0.56
N PHE A 78 2.08 3.49 -0.50
CA PHE A 78 1.76 4.47 -1.54
C PHE A 78 0.98 5.66 -0.98
N THR A 79 0.03 5.37 -0.07
CA THR A 79 -0.76 6.43 0.58
C THR A 79 0.13 7.34 1.42
N LEU A 80 1.11 6.80 2.16
CA LEU A 80 2.05 7.60 2.94
C LEU A 80 2.84 8.55 2.04
N ASP A 81 3.38 8.03 0.93
CA ASP A 81 4.16 8.81 -0.03
C ASP A 81 3.33 9.97 -0.62
N ASP A 82 2.13 9.66 -1.11
CA ASP A 82 1.25 10.67 -1.71
C ASP A 82 0.70 11.67 -0.70
N TYR A 83 0.29 11.21 0.49
CA TYR A 83 -0.33 12.05 1.51
C TYR A 83 0.68 12.97 2.18
N TYR A 84 1.91 12.51 2.41
CA TYR A 84 2.96 13.29 3.05
C TYR A 84 3.89 14.03 2.09
N CYS A 85 3.71 13.88 0.77
CA CYS A 85 4.50 14.57 -0.25
C CYS A 85 4.59 16.10 -0.05
N SER A 86 3.54 16.72 0.50
CA SER A 86 3.49 18.17 0.73
C SER A 86 3.88 18.62 2.14
N PHE A 87 4.23 17.69 3.04
CA PHE A 87 4.51 18.00 4.45
C PHE A 87 5.96 18.44 4.63
N SER A 88 6.21 19.25 5.65
CA SER A 88 7.55 19.62 6.08
C SER A 88 8.25 18.46 6.80
N PHE A 89 9.58 18.54 6.88
CA PHE A 89 10.39 17.53 7.58
C PHE A 89 9.98 17.40 9.06
N GLU A 90 9.73 18.53 9.72
CA GLU A 90 9.34 18.58 11.13
C GLU A 90 8.00 17.88 11.36
N GLU A 91 7.02 18.09 10.48
CA GLU A 91 5.72 17.44 10.54
C GLU A 91 5.85 15.92 10.36
N ILE A 92 6.60 15.47 9.34
CA ILE A 92 6.85 14.05 9.08
C ILE A 92 7.54 13.38 10.27
N ASN A 93 8.55 14.04 10.85
CA ASN A 93 9.29 13.49 12.00
C ASN A 93 8.40 13.31 13.23
N SER A 94 7.48 14.25 13.48
CA SER A 94 6.48 14.10 14.56
C SER A 94 5.56 12.90 14.31
N ILE A 95 5.09 12.72 13.08
CA ILE A 95 4.20 11.61 12.71
C ILE A 95 4.90 10.26 12.84
N PHE A 96 6.18 10.17 12.45
CA PHE A 96 6.92 8.91 12.53
C PHE A 96 7.19 8.47 13.98
N ASN A 97 7.35 9.41 14.92
CA ASN A 97 7.40 9.07 16.34
C ASN A 97 6.08 8.43 16.83
N ASP A 98 4.93 8.86 16.29
CA ASP A 98 3.65 8.22 16.60
C ASP A 98 3.54 6.84 15.97
N PHE A 99 4.03 6.67 14.74
CA PHE A 99 4.06 5.38 14.05
C PHE A 99 4.87 4.34 14.82
N GLU A 100 6.06 4.72 15.31
CA GLU A 100 6.89 3.84 16.11
C GLU A 100 6.16 3.38 17.38
N GLN A 101 5.44 4.29 18.05
CA GLN A 101 4.67 3.94 19.25
C GLN A 101 3.51 2.99 18.93
N ILE A 102 2.80 3.21 17.82
CA ILE A 102 1.75 2.30 17.34
C ILE A 102 2.33 0.92 17.07
N LEU A 103 3.43 0.83 16.32
CA LEU A 103 4.09 -0.44 16.00
C LEU A 103 4.53 -1.19 17.27
N ASN A 104 5.03 -0.48 18.28
CA ASN A 104 5.40 -1.02 19.58
C ASN A 104 4.21 -1.40 20.48
N GLY A 105 2.96 -1.23 20.03
CA GLY A 105 1.77 -1.73 20.71
C GLY A 105 1.05 -0.72 21.60
N ARG A 106 1.33 0.58 21.46
CA ARG A 106 0.54 1.64 22.10
C ARG A 106 -0.89 1.63 21.55
N GLN A 107 -1.90 1.79 22.41
CA GLN A 107 -3.29 1.98 21.97
C GLN A 107 -3.46 3.31 21.23
N MET A 108 -4.36 3.36 20.24
CA MET A 108 -4.58 4.56 19.43
C MET A 108 -4.88 5.80 20.29
N PRO A 109 -4.25 6.96 19.99
CA PRO A 109 -4.70 8.24 20.50
C PRO A 109 -6.08 8.62 19.94
N ILE A 110 -6.89 9.31 20.75
CA ILE A 110 -8.32 9.59 20.51
C ILE A 110 -8.55 10.60 19.36
N GLU A 111 -7.58 11.47 19.12
CA GLU A 111 -7.56 12.42 18.00
C GLU A 111 -6.30 12.10 17.24
N ASN A 112 -6.36 11.50 16.05
CA ASN A 112 -5.15 11.41 15.24
C ASN A 112 -5.38 11.20 13.75
N ASP A 113 -4.31 11.55 13.03
CA ASP A 113 -4.15 11.51 11.59
C ASP A 113 -4.70 10.21 10.96
N PRO A 114 -5.41 10.29 9.81
CA PRO A 114 -6.04 9.13 9.18
C PRO A 114 -5.09 7.97 8.85
N THR A 115 -3.80 8.25 8.60
CA THR A 115 -2.82 7.19 8.31
C THR A 115 -2.45 6.39 9.56
N GLN A 116 -2.49 7.00 10.74
CA GLN A 116 -2.24 6.30 12.01
C GLN A 116 -3.29 5.24 12.28
N LYS A 117 -4.56 5.52 11.95
CA LYS A 117 -5.65 4.53 12.03
C LYS A 117 -5.38 3.33 11.11
N GLN A 118 -4.92 3.58 9.88
CA GLN A 118 -4.57 2.51 8.94
C GLN A 118 -3.37 1.70 9.43
N LEU A 119 -2.35 2.35 9.99
CA LEU A 119 -1.18 1.68 10.58
C LEU A 119 -1.57 0.80 11.76
N PHE A 120 -2.45 1.29 12.64
CA PHE A 120 -2.95 0.52 13.78
C PHE A 120 -3.68 -0.74 13.32
N GLN A 121 -4.57 -0.63 12.33
CA GLN A 121 -5.25 -1.79 11.73
C GLN A 121 -4.26 -2.77 11.12
N LEU A 122 -3.32 -2.28 10.30
CA LEU A 122 -2.29 -3.11 9.68
C LEU A 122 -1.44 -3.85 10.71
N ARG A 123 -1.05 -3.18 11.80
CA ARG A 123 -0.27 -3.79 12.89
C ARG A 123 -1.04 -4.94 13.56
N HIS A 124 -2.35 -4.78 13.79
CA HIS A 124 -3.18 -5.86 14.34
C HIS A 124 -3.28 -7.07 13.41
N GLU A 125 -3.32 -6.82 12.10
CA GLU A 125 -3.37 -7.89 11.10
C GLU A 125 -2.01 -8.60 10.91
N LEU A 126 -0.89 -7.87 10.98
CA LEU A 126 0.46 -8.41 10.77
C LEU A 126 1.09 -9.03 12.03
N LEU A 127 0.81 -8.46 13.20
CA LEU A 127 1.38 -8.84 14.48
C LEU A 127 0.26 -9.15 15.49
N PRO A 128 -0.51 -10.24 15.26
CA PRO A 128 -1.50 -10.70 16.22
C PRO A 128 -0.79 -11.03 17.54
N GLN A 129 -1.26 -10.43 18.64
CA GLN A 129 -0.78 -10.74 19.99
C GLN A 129 -1.28 -12.12 20.43
#